data_AF-A0ABD5VDG4-F1
#
_entry.id   AF-A0ABD5VDG4-F1
#
_cell.length_a   1.000
_cell.length_b   1.000
_cell.length_c   1.000
_cell.angle_alpha   90.00
_cell.angle_beta   90.00
_cell.angle_gamma   90.00
#
_symmetry.space_group_name_H-M   'P 1'
#
loop_
_entity.id
_entity.type
_entity.pdbx_description
1 polymer ?
#
loop_
_entity_poly.entity_id
_entity_poly.type
_entity_poly.pdbx_seq_one_letter_code
_entity_poly.pdbx_strand_id
1 'polypeptide(L)'
;MSLSSPGLTRVSQQQIGATGETCLAEGLCVPADVLTHALAAVATVLFAAAVLLALSRLHDAADALDAEQDRTQRERDAFAAFVDALAGIDSENPRLTDGGPMTVTGSRTGRLPDVVDAYRRTVMDVPHYDDEYDDSLAEHMAAEFGDDVALAVQNGAILSPQLKRTLHASALQAKQRRERLLAALDAEQESLSSCTRTLAEVDETLSGVNPDPDPDRPRADLIADWHAIQATRDTTVSLLESRQADIHEQRHVVGQAGGPTTLYEYVYGDLPSSYPVLSLGTTAVEETRSLRRRVSRGLVEH
;
A
#
# COMPACT_ATOMS: atom_id res chain seq x y z
N MET A 1 -36.97 6.83 -92.66
CA MET A 1 -36.52 7.31 -91.33
C MET A 1 -36.96 6.25 -90.33
N SER A 2 -36.08 5.31 -89.96
CA SER A 2 -35.07 5.46 -88.89
C SER A 2 -35.79 5.61 -87.53
N LEU A 3 -35.65 4.74 -86.53
CA LEU A 3 -34.60 3.78 -86.21
C LEU A 3 -35.16 2.63 -85.35
N SER A 4 -34.53 1.47 -85.52
CA SER A 4 -34.51 0.35 -84.58
C SER A 4 -33.65 0.74 -83.37
N SER A 5 -34.05 0.35 -82.16
CA SER A 5 -33.10 0.17 -81.05
C SER A 5 -33.59 -0.90 -80.07
N PRO A 6 -32.73 -1.85 -79.67
CA PRO A 6 -33.05 -2.97 -78.79
C PRO A 6 -32.70 -2.67 -77.33
N GLY A 7 -33.11 -3.54 -76.41
CA GLY A 7 -32.43 -3.71 -75.12
C GLY A 7 -33.33 -3.66 -73.89
N LEU A 8 -34.01 -4.78 -73.63
CA LEU A 8 -34.47 -5.12 -72.29
C LEU A 8 -33.25 -5.47 -71.44
N THR A 9 -32.89 -4.61 -70.49
CA THR A 9 -32.03 -4.98 -69.36
C THR A 9 -32.81 -4.75 -68.08
N ARG A 10 -33.44 -5.82 -67.60
CA ARG A 10 -34.01 -5.91 -66.27
C ARG A 10 -32.84 -6.04 -65.29
N VAL A 11 -32.39 -4.92 -64.71
CA VAL A 11 -31.43 -4.94 -63.61
C VAL A 11 -32.19 -5.47 -62.38
N SER A 12 -32.01 -6.75 -62.09
CA SER A 12 -32.35 -7.33 -60.81
C SER A 12 -31.35 -6.77 -59.79
N GLN A 13 -31.76 -5.77 -59.00
CA GLN A 13 -31.05 -5.42 -57.79
C GLN A 13 -31.24 -6.58 -56.81
N GLN A 14 -30.34 -7.56 -56.90
CA GLN A 14 -30.16 -8.56 -55.87
C GLN A 14 -29.66 -7.80 -54.64
N GLN A 15 -30.53 -7.71 -53.64
CA GLN A 15 -30.25 -7.20 -52.33
C GLN A 15 -29.24 -8.16 -51.67
N ILE A 16 -27.95 -7.96 -51.96
CA ILE A 16 -26.86 -8.60 -51.24
C ILE A 16 -26.79 -7.89 -49.90
N GLY A 17 -27.59 -8.37 -48.95
CA GLY A 17 -27.32 -8.15 -47.53
C GLY A 17 -26.02 -8.88 -47.21
N ALA A 18 -24.89 -8.25 -47.51
CA ALA A 18 -23.60 -8.68 -47.03
C ALA A 18 -23.54 -8.37 -45.53
N THR A 19 -24.10 -9.25 -44.70
CA THR A 19 -23.58 -9.40 -43.34
C THR A 19 -22.18 -9.95 -43.51
N GLY A 20 -21.18 -9.08 -43.48
CA GLY A 20 -19.79 -9.46 -43.73
C GLY A 20 -19.39 -10.61 -42.81
N GLU A 21 -18.95 -11.73 -43.39
CA GLU A 21 -18.38 -12.84 -42.64
C GLU A 21 -16.85 -12.64 -42.58
N THR A 22 -16.26 -12.84 -41.40
CA THR A 22 -14.82 -12.76 -41.21
C THR A 22 -14.29 -14.16 -40.94
N CYS A 23 -13.44 -14.68 -41.83
CA CYS A 23 -12.88 -16.02 -41.68
C CYS A 23 -11.56 -15.97 -40.89
N LEU A 24 -11.52 -16.65 -39.74
CA LEU A 24 -10.38 -16.68 -38.83
C LEU A 24 -9.36 -17.80 -39.18
N ALA A 25 -9.79 -18.81 -39.94
CA ALA A 25 -8.98 -19.90 -40.49
C ALA A 25 -9.71 -20.57 -41.68
N GLU A 26 -9.06 -21.49 -42.41
CA GLU A 26 -9.72 -22.30 -43.44
C GLU A 26 -10.91 -23.06 -42.83
N GLY A 27 -12.12 -22.72 -43.26
CA GLY A 27 -13.36 -23.38 -42.85
C GLY A 27 -14.03 -22.83 -41.58
N LEU A 28 -13.48 -21.82 -40.91
CA LEU A 28 -14.10 -21.18 -39.75
C LEU A 28 -14.40 -19.71 -40.04
N CYS A 29 -15.61 -19.45 -40.54
CA CYS A 29 -16.12 -18.11 -40.79
C CYS A 29 -17.15 -17.76 -39.72
N VAL A 30 -16.93 -16.63 -39.05
CA VAL A 30 -17.81 -16.10 -38.01
C VAL A 30 -18.43 -14.82 -38.57
N PRO A 31 -19.75 -14.61 -38.43
CA PRO A 31 -20.36 -13.37 -38.88
C PRO A 31 -19.76 -12.20 -38.09
N ALA A 32 -19.45 -11.09 -38.77
CA ALA A 32 -18.61 -10.03 -38.22
C ALA A 32 -19.19 -9.37 -36.96
N ASP A 33 -20.51 -9.37 -36.81
CA ASP A 33 -21.24 -8.97 -35.60
C ASP A 33 -20.87 -9.85 -34.41
N VAL A 34 -20.84 -11.17 -34.55
CA VAL A 34 -20.44 -12.07 -33.45
C VAL A 34 -18.99 -11.84 -33.05
N LEU A 35 -18.10 -11.57 -34.01
CA LEU A 35 -16.70 -11.24 -33.74
C LEU A 35 -16.55 -9.91 -32.98
N THR A 36 -17.26 -8.85 -33.38
CA THR A 36 -17.21 -7.55 -32.68
C THR A 36 -17.80 -7.62 -31.29
N HIS A 37 -18.93 -8.31 -31.10
CA HIS A 37 -19.52 -8.51 -29.77
C HIS A 37 -18.59 -9.34 -28.86
N ALA A 38 -17.93 -10.36 -29.40
CA ALA A 38 -16.95 -11.15 -28.65
C ALA A 38 -15.73 -10.33 -28.24
N LEU A 39 -15.17 -9.52 -29.15
CA LEU A 39 -14.04 -8.63 -28.83
C LEU A 39 -14.43 -7.54 -27.81
N ALA A 40 -15.62 -6.96 -27.94
CA ALA A 40 -16.14 -6.00 -26.97
C ALA A 40 -16.30 -6.64 -25.58
N ALA A 41 -16.91 -7.83 -25.51
CA ALA A 41 -17.07 -8.56 -24.25
C ALA A 41 -15.72 -8.91 -23.59
N VAL A 42 -14.73 -9.36 -24.38
CA VAL A 42 -13.36 -9.61 -23.86
C VAL A 42 -12.72 -8.33 -23.35
N ALA A 43 -12.86 -7.21 -24.07
CA ALA A 43 -12.33 -5.92 -23.62
C ALA A 43 -13.00 -5.44 -22.31
N THR A 44 -14.32 -5.59 -22.18
CA THR A 44 -15.06 -5.28 -20.94
C THR A 44 -14.61 -6.15 -19.77
N VAL A 45 -14.40 -7.46 -19.98
CA VAL A 45 -13.91 -8.36 -18.93
C VAL A 45 -12.48 -8.02 -18.52
N LEU A 46 -11.59 -7.74 -19.49
CA LEU A 46 -10.21 -7.31 -19.19
C LEU A 46 -10.18 -5.97 -18.47
N PHE A 47 -11.07 -5.04 -18.84
CA PHE A 47 -11.23 -3.76 -18.17
C PHE A 47 -11.72 -3.95 -16.72
N ALA A 48 -12.80 -4.69 -16.51
CA ALA A 48 -13.30 -5.01 -15.17
C ALA A 48 -12.27 -5.75 -14.31
N ALA A 49 -11.49 -6.67 -14.90
CA ALA A 49 -10.40 -7.36 -14.21
C ALA A 49 -9.25 -6.40 -13.88
N ALA A 50 -8.89 -5.47 -14.77
CA ALA A 50 -7.90 -4.44 -14.51
C ALA A 50 -8.34 -3.49 -13.38
N VAL A 51 -9.63 -3.11 -13.35
CA VAL A 51 -10.25 -2.32 -12.28
C VAL A 51 -10.22 -3.07 -10.95
N LEU A 52 -10.62 -4.35 -10.94
CA LEU A 52 -10.56 -5.20 -9.74
C LEU A 52 -9.13 -5.35 -9.22
N LEU A 53 -8.15 -5.58 -10.11
CA LEU A 53 -6.73 -5.64 -9.77
C LEU A 53 -6.17 -4.30 -9.32
N ALA A 54 -6.75 -3.20 -9.78
CA ALA A 54 -6.39 -1.84 -9.38
C ALA A 54 -6.88 -1.54 -7.96
N LEU A 55 -8.16 -1.83 -7.69
CA LEU A 55 -8.76 -1.65 -6.38
C LEU A 55 -8.19 -2.63 -5.35
N SER A 56 -7.85 -3.87 -5.74
CA SER A 56 -7.20 -4.82 -4.83
C SER A 56 -5.86 -4.28 -4.32
N ARG A 57 -5.09 -3.54 -5.12
CA ARG A 57 -3.80 -2.96 -4.67
C ARG A 57 -3.95 -1.95 -3.54
N LEU A 58 -5.07 -1.22 -3.49
CA LEU A 58 -5.32 -0.30 -2.37
C LEU A 58 -5.79 -1.04 -1.12
N HIS A 59 -6.49 -2.16 -1.29
CA HIS A 59 -6.81 -3.06 -0.17
C HIS A 59 -5.55 -3.74 0.37
N ASP A 60 -4.69 -4.28 -0.50
CA ASP A 60 -3.42 -4.88 -0.10
C ASP A 60 -2.52 -3.86 0.65
N ALA A 61 -2.56 -2.59 0.24
CA ALA A 61 -1.88 -1.51 0.94
C ALA A 61 -2.49 -1.19 2.31
N ALA A 62 -3.82 -1.16 2.42
CA ALA A 62 -4.51 -0.98 3.69
C ALA A 62 -4.23 -2.15 4.65
N ASP A 63 -4.28 -3.39 4.15
CA ASP A 63 -3.97 -4.59 4.92
C ASP A 63 -2.51 -4.58 5.42
N ALA A 64 -1.55 -4.13 4.58
CA ALA A 64 -0.16 -3.98 4.96
C ALA A 64 0.03 -2.92 6.07
N LEU A 65 -0.67 -1.78 5.99
CA LEU A 65 -0.65 -0.76 7.05
C LEU A 65 -1.25 -1.28 8.36
N ASP A 66 -2.42 -1.92 8.30
CA ASP A 66 -3.10 -2.45 9.47
C ASP A 66 -2.22 -3.51 10.16
N ALA A 67 -1.59 -4.40 9.39
CA ALA A 67 -0.64 -5.38 9.90
C ALA A 67 0.57 -4.71 10.58
N GLU A 68 1.14 -3.66 9.97
CA GLU A 68 2.26 -2.92 10.54
C GLU A 68 1.89 -2.15 11.81
N GLN A 69 0.71 -1.53 11.85
CA GLN A 69 0.18 -0.85 13.03
C GLN A 69 0.01 -1.83 14.19
N ASP A 70 -0.64 -2.96 13.94
CA ASP A 70 -0.82 -4.02 14.94
C ASP A 70 0.52 -4.53 15.48
N ARG A 71 1.49 -4.76 14.59
CA ARG A 71 2.85 -5.19 14.97
C ARG A 71 3.52 -4.13 15.84
N THR A 72 3.57 -2.89 15.37
CA THR A 72 4.23 -1.76 16.05
C THR A 72 3.58 -1.47 17.40
N GLN A 73 2.25 -1.62 17.51
CA GLN A 73 1.51 -1.45 18.76
C GLN A 73 1.90 -2.51 19.78
N ARG A 74 1.97 -3.79 19.37
CA ARG A 74 2.44 -4.87 20.25
C ARG A 74 3.87 -4.60 20.74
N GLU A 75 4.76 -4.15 19.87
CA GLU A 75 6.14 -3.81 20.25
C GLU A 75 6.21 -2.63 21.23
N ARG A 76 5.42 -1.57 21.00
CA ARG A 76 5.33 -0.44 21.94
C ARG A 76 4.93 -0.91 23.33
N ASP A 77 3.91 -1.75 23.40
CA ASP A 77 3.36 -2.26 24.66
C ASP A 77 4.34 -3.23 25.34
N ALA A 78 5.07 -4.03 24.57
CA ALA A 78 6.16 -4.87 25.04
C ALA A 78 7.32 -4.05 25.66
N PHE A 79 7.75 -2.96 25.01
CA PHE A 79 8.76 -2.07 25.57
C PHE A 79 8.25 -1.32 26.81
N ALA A 80 6.97 -0.93 26.85
CA ALA A 80 6.36 -0.35 28.03
C ALA A 80 6.38 -1.34 29.21
N ALA A 81 5.97 -2.59 28.98
CA ALA A 81 6.03 -3.65 29.98
C ALA A 81 7.47 -3.94 30.44
N PHE A 82 8.46 -3.88 29.54
CA PHE A 82 9.87 -4.02 29.89
C PHE A 82 10.35 -2.88 30.79
N VAL A 83 9.97 -1.63 30.50
CA VAL A 83 10.30 -0.46 31.33
C VAL A 83 9.75 -0.64 32.74
N ASP A 84 8.49 -1.06 32.87
CA ASP A 84 7.85 -1.33 34.17
C ASP A 84 8.54 -2.48 34.92
N ALA A 85 8.88 -3.56 34.23
CA ALA A 85 9.60 -4.69 34.81
C ALA A 85 11.00 -4.27 35.30
N LEU A 86 11.73 -3.50 34.50
CA LEU A 86 13.07 -3.02 34.84
C LEU A 86 13.04 -2.06 36.04
N ALA A 87 11.99 -1.25 36.18
CA ALA A 87 11.82 -0.38 37.34
C ALA A 87 11.82 -1.18 38.66
N GLY A 88 11.19 -2.37 38.65
CA GLY A 88 11.10 -3.28 39.79
C GLY A 88 12.36 -4.08 40.15
N ILE A 89 13.42 -4.05 39.32
CA ILE A 89 14.68 -4.79 39.57
C ILE A 89 15.66 -3.90 40.33
N ASP A 90 16.01 -4.23 41.58
CA ASP A 90 16.95 -3.42 42.37
C ASP A 90 18.37 -3.45 41.79
N SER A 91 19.01 -2.28 41.63
CA SER A 91 20.42 -2.22 41.22
C SER A 91 21.36 -2.37 42.42
N GLU A 92 22.43 -3.13 42.25
CA GLU A 92 23.48 -3.25 43.25
C GLU A 92 24.47 -2.09 43.13
N ASN A 93 24.67 -1.33 44.20
CA ASN A 93 25.84 -0.48 44.32
C ASN A 93 27.03 -1.36 44.75
N PRO A 94 28.08 -1.54 43.94
CA PRO A 94 29.34 -2.06 44.45
C PRO A 94 29.97 -0.99 45.34
N ARG A 95 29.46 -0.83 46.57
CA ARG A 95 30.17 -0.08 47.60
C ARG A 95 31.35 -0.95 48.02
N LEU A 96 32.55 -0.41 47.86
CA LEU A 96 33.77 -0.84 48.53
C LEU A 96 33.42 -1.16 49.99
N THR A 97 33.59 -2.42 50.39
CA THR A 97 33.39 -2.87 51.76
C THR A 97 34.41 -2.18 52.65
N ASP A 98 33.99 -1.12 53.35
CA ASP A 98 34.69 -0.66 54.55
C ASP A 98 34.18 -1.52 55.71
N GLY A 99 35.10 -2.19 56.41
CA GLY A 99 34.83 -3.35 57.25
C GLY A 99 33.85 -3.10 58.40
N GLY A 100 32.68 -3.74 58.35
CA GLY A 100 31.74 -3.82 59.46
C GLY A 100 30.71 -4.94 59.23
N PRO A 101 30.30 -5.70 60.27
CA PRO A 101 29.40 -6.83 60.10
C PRO A 101 27.99 -6.31 59.78
N MET A 102 27.56 -6.49 58.53
CA MET A 102 26.22 -6.11 58.08
C MET A 102 25.35 -7.37 58.00
N THR A 103 24.28 -7.40 58.79
CA THR A 103 23.17 -8.33 58.66
C THR A 103 22.47 -8.08 57.32
N VAL A 104 22.62 -9.02 56.37
CA VAL A 104 21.93 -8.99 55.07
C VAL A 104 20.48 -9.39 55.29
N THR A 105 19.59 -8.41 55.52
CA THR A 105 18.15 -8.63 55.40
C THR A 105 17.78 -8.65 53.93
N GLY A 106 17.72 -9.85 53.35
CA GLY A 106 16.76 -10.29 52.32
C GLY A 106 16.36 -9.37 51.16
N SER A 107 17.15 -8.37 50.76
CA SER A 107 16.97 -7.70 49.47
C SER A 107 17.50 -8.65 48.40
N ARG A 108 16.60 -9.13 47.52
CA ARG A 108 17.01 -9.83 46.29
C ARG A 108 17.72 -8.77 45.47
N THR A 109 19.04 -8.75 45.54
CA THR A 109 19.84 -7.87 44.73
C THR A 109 19.63 -8.24 43.26
N GLY A 110 19.26 -7.27 42.43
CA GLY A 110 18.90 -7.53 41.04
C GLY A 110 20.13 -7.90 40.23
N ARG A 111 20.07 -9.06 39.60
CA ARG A 111 21.16 -9.58 38.77
C ARG A 111 20.81 -9.33 37.30
N LEU A 112 21.83 -9.29 36.44
CA LEU A 112 21.60 -9.16 35.00
C LEU A 112 20.74 -10.29 34.39
N PRO A 113 20.78 -11.55 34.89
CA PRO A 113 19.79 -12.57 34.52
C PRO A 113 18.33 -12.14 34.71
N ASP A 114 18.00 -11.38 35.77
CA ASP A 114 16.61 -10.91 35.98
C ASP A 114 16.18 -9.91 34.90
N VAL A 115 17.13 -9.10 34.41
CA VAL A 115 16.90 -8.17 33.28
C VAL A 115 16.72 -8.93 31.98
N VAL A 116 17.55 -9.96 31.74
CA VAL A 116 17.45 -10.82 30.56
C VAL A 116 16.12 -11.55 30.53
N ASP A 117 15.70 -12.12 31.66
CA ASP A 117 14.42 -12.83 31.78
C ASP A 117 13.23 -11.87 31.61
N ALA A 118 13.33 -10.66 32.15
CA ALA A 118 12.33 -9.62 31.92
C ALA A 118 12.25 -9.26 30.44
N TYR A 119 13.39 -9.03 29.78
CA TYR A 119 13.44 -8.66 28.36
C TYR A 119 12.87 -9.76 27.47
N ARG A 120 13.24 -11.01 27.71
CA ARG A 120 12.71 -12.16 26.95
C ARG A 120 11.19 -12.25 27.07
N ARG A 121 10.66 -12.23 28.30
CA ARG A 121 9.22 -12.39 28.57
C ARG A 121 8.37 -11.22 28.08
N THR A 122 8.96 -10.06 27.78
CA THR A 122 8.20 -8.89 27.32
C THR A 122 8.46 -8.57 25.86
N VAL A 123 9.74 -8.39 25.47
CA VAL A 123 10.13 -7.90 24.14
C VAL A 123 10.31 -9.04 23.15
N MET A 124 10.85 -10.19 23.56
CA MET A 124 11.05 -11.35 22.67
C MET A 124 9.86 -12.32 22.66
N ASP A 125 8.92 -12.23 23.61
CA ASP A 125 7.72 -13.09 23.70
C ASP A 125 6.55 -12.55 22.85
N VAL A 126 6.83 -11.62 21.93
CA VAL A 126 5.80 -11.05 21.06
C VAL A 126 5.54 -12.05 19.91
N PRO A 127 4.27 -12.40 19.56
CA PRO A 127 3.95 -13.51 18.66
C PRO A 127 4.61 -13.51 17.27
N HIS A 128 5.10 -12.37 16.79
CA HIS A 128 5.79 -12.24 15.49
C HIS A 128 7.31 -12.36 15.59
N TYR A 129 7.86 -12.50 16.80
CA TYR A 129 9.31 -12.57 17.02
C TYR A 129 9.91 -13.88 16.49
N ASP A 130 9.32 -15.03 16.84
CA ASP A 130 9.81 -16.36 16.43
C ASP A 130 9.70 -16.62 14.91
N ASP A 131 8.78 -15.94 14.22
CA ASP A 131 8.50 -16.16 12.79
C ASP A 131 9.27 -15.20 11.85
N GLU A 132 9.63 -14.00 12.32
CA GLU A 132 10.19 -12.90 11.49
C GLU A 132 11.63 -12.52 11.88
N TYR A 133 12.04 -12.75 13.13
CA TYR A 133 13.36 -12.37 13.67
C TYR A 133 14.04 -13.57 14.35
N ASP A 134 14.87 -14.33 13.62
CA ASP A 134 15.77 -15.37 14.19
C ASP A 134 16.98 -14.76 14.92
N ASP A 135 16.85 -13.51 15.39
CA ASP A 135 17.92 -12.77 16.04
C ASP A 135 18.14 -13.32 17.45
N SER A 136 19.40 -13.57 17.79
CA SER A 136 19.76 -13.87 19.17
C SER A 136 19.46 -12.67 20.08
N LEU A 137 19.24 -12.93 21.38
CA LEU A 137 19.07 -11.88 22.39
C LEU A 137 20.14 -10.77 22.29
N ALA A 138 21.39 -11.14 21.98
CA ALA A 138 22.49 -10.20 21.88
C ALA A 138 22.38 -9.30 20.64
N GLU A 139 22.02 -9.87 19.49
CA GLU A 139 21.78 -9.12 18.25
C GLU A 139 20.60 -8.16 18.40
N HIS A 140 19.48 -8.64 18.97
CA HIS A 140 18.32 -7.79 19.15
C HIS A 140 18.55 -6.67 20.20
N MET A 141 19.19 -6.98 21.33
CA MET A 141 19.58 -5.93 22.28
C MET A 141 20.58 -4.93 21.68
N ALA A 142 21.50 -5.38 20.83
CA ALA A 142 22.44 -4.50 20.15
C ALA A 142 21.71 -3.58 19.15
N ALA A 143 20.78 -4.10 18.36
CA ALA A 143 19.97 -3.32 17.43
C ALA A 143 19.13 -2.25 18.13
N GLU A 144 18.58 -2.57 19.30
CA GLU A 144 17.66 -1.67 20.02
C GLU A 144 18.36 -0.71 20.98
N PHE A 145 19.41 -1.17 21.68
CA PHE A 145 20.07 -0.46 22.78
C PHE A 145 21.53 -0.11 22.52
N GLY A 146 22.12 -0.63 21.43
CA GLY A 146 23.52 -0.44 21.06
C GLY A 146 24.44 -1.56 21.56
N ASP A 147 25.52 -1.79 20.81
CA ASP A 147 26.50 -2.87 21.04
C ASP A 147 27.07 -2.86 22.46
N ASP A 148 27.40 -1.68 22.98
CA ASP A 148 28.00 -1.53 24.33
C ASP A 148 27.05 -2.02 25.44
N VAL A 149 25.74 -1.76 25.29
CA VAL A 149 24.73 -2.18 26.27
C VAL A 149 24.50 -3.68 26.18
N ALA A 150 24.39 -4.21 24.96
CA ALA A 150 24.26 -5.65 24.73
C ALA A 150 25.45 -6.42 25.32
N LEU A 151 26.68 -5.96 25.06
CA LEU A 151 27.90 -6.56 25.57
C LEU A 151 27.99 -6.50 27.10
N ALA A 152 27.56 -5.39 27.71
CA ALA A 152 27.54 -5.22 29.17
C ALA A 152 26.53 -6.17 29.84
N VAL A 153 25.35 -6.37 29.23
CA VAL A 153 24.34 -7.30 29.73
C VAL A 153 24.79 -8.76 29.54
N GLN A 154 25.40 -9.08 28.41
CA GLN A 154 25.85 -10.44 28.09
C GLN A 154 27.00 -10.91 28.99
N ASN A 155 27.97 -10.03 29.28
CA ASN A 155 29.17 -10.39 30.04
C ASN A 155 29.09 -10.05 31.54
N GLY A 156 28.10 -9.26 31.95
CA GLY A 156 27.96 -8.80 33.33
C GLY A 156 27.17 -9.77 34.21
N ALA A 157 27.52 -9.82 35.51
CA ALA A 157 26.75 -10.56 36.53
C ALA A 157 25.85 -9.65 37.39
N ILE A 158 26.21 -8.37 37.51
CA ILE A 158 25.63 -7.41 38.45
C ILE A 158 24.98 -6.26 37.69
N LEU A 159 23.75 -5.89 38.06
CA LEU A 159 23.09 -4.70 37.54
C LEU A 159 23.55 -3.45 38.32
N SER A 160 24.52 -2.71 37.77
CA SER A 160 24.92 -1.43 38.35
C SER A 160 23.83 -0.34 38.17
N PRO A 161 23.78 0.70 39.03
CA PRO A 161 22.82 1.79 38.87
C PRO A 161 23.00 2.54 37.55
N GLN A 162 24.24 2.66 37.07
CA GLN A 162 24.57 3.24 35.78
C GLN A 162 23.94 2.43 34.65
N LEU A 163 24.17 1.11 34.62
CA LEU A 163 23.63 0.23 33.59
C LEU A 163 22.10 0.19 33.64
N LYS A 164 21.48 0.14 34.83
CA LYS A 164 20.01 0.23 34.98
C LYS A 164 19.45 1.50 34.35
N ARG A 165 20.08 2.67 34.60
CA ARG A 165 19.64 3.94 33.99
C ARG A 165 19.78 3.92 32.47
N THR A 166 20.89 3.39 31.95
CA THR A 166 21.09 3.27 30.50
C THR A 166 20.04 2.37 29.87
N LEU A 167 19.82 1.17 30.41
CA LEU A 167 18.78 0.24 29.92
C LEU A 167 17.39 0.87 29.93
N HIS A 168 17.04 1.57 31.01
CA HIS A 168 15.75 2.24 31.13
C HIS A 168 15.61 3.37 30.10
N ALA A 169 16.66 4.17 29.89
CA ALA A 169 16.66 5.22 28.87
C ALA A 169 16.52 4.65 27.45
N SER A 170 17.28 3.58 27.13
CA SER A 170 17.22 2.93 25.82
C SER A 170 15.86 2.27 25.56
N ALA A 171 15.26 1.62 26.57
CA ALA A 171 13.92 1.05 26.47
C ALA A 171 12.84 2.12 26.26
N LEU A 172 12.92 3.24 26.98
CA LEU A 172 12.03 4.39 26.75
C LEU A 172 12.22 4.97 25.34
N GLN A 173 13.46 5.06 24.85
CA GLN A 173 13.73 5.52 23.49
C GLN A 173 13.13 4.56 22.45
N ALA A 174 13.27 3.25 22.65
CA ALA A 174 12.66 2.24 21.78
C ALA A 174 11.13 2.36 21.74
N LYS A 175 10.48 2.50 22.90
CA LYS A 175 9.05 2.79 23.00
C LYS A 175 8.67 4.06 22.22
N GLN A 176 9.40 5.16 22.42
CA GLN A 176 9.14 6.42 21.73
C GLN A 176 9.36 6.33 20.22
N ARG A 177 10.30 5.49 19.75
CA ARG A 177 10.47 5.22 18.31
C ARG A 177 9.19 4.57 17.75
N ARG A 178 8.65 3.55 18.42
CA ARG A 178 7.37 2.93 18.03
C ARG A 178 6.20 3.90 18.08
N GLU A 179 6.11 4.77 19.09
CA GLU A 179 5.05 5.80 19.17
C GLU A 179 5.11 6.78 17.98
N ARG A 180 6.30 7.19 17.56
CA ARG A 180 6.48 8.05 16.37
C ARG A 180 6.11 7.31 15.09
N LEU A 181 6.46 6.03 14.99
CA LEU A 181 6.10 5.19 13.85
C LEU A 181 4.57 5.01 13.77
N LEU A 182 3.90 4.70 14.87
CA LEU A 182 2.43 4.59 14.93
C LEU A 182 1.76 5.88 14.44
N ALA A 183 2.21 7.05 14.94
CA ALA A 183 1.64 8.32 14.48
C ALA A 183 1.82 8.55 12.97
N ALA A 184 2.91 8.06 12.38
CA ALA A 184 3.12 8.11 10.95
C ALA A 184 2.25 7.11 10.17
N LEU A 185 2.09 5.90 10.69
CA LEU A 185 1.20 4.89 10.12
C LEU A 185 -0.26 5.33 10.18
N ASP A 186 -0.69 5.97 11.27
CA ASP A 186 -2.04 6.54 11.42
C ASP A 186 -2.30 7.63 10.37
N ALA A 187 -1.34 8.56 10.22
CA ALA A 187 -1.44 9.62 9.21
C ALA A 187 -1.47 9.06 7.78
N GLU A 188 -0.70 8.02 7.51
CA GLU A 188 -0.68 7.33 6.22
C GLU A 188 -1.99 6.55 5.97
N GLN A 189 -2.58 5.92 6.99
CA GLN A 189 -3.87 5.24 6.90
C GLN A 189 -5.01 6.22 6.56
N GLU A 190 -5.02 7.40 7.20
CA GLU A 190 -5.96 8.47 6.89
C GLU A 190 -5.78 8.98 5.45
N SER A 191 -4.53 9.18 5.03
CA SER A 191 -4.20 9.62 3.66
C SER A 191 -4.62 8.57 2.62
N LEU A 192 -4.29 7.30 2.84
CA LEU A 192 -4.66 6.19 1.96
C LEU A 192 -6.18 6.03 1.86
N SER A 193 -6.90 6.14 2.98
CA SER A 193 -8.37 6.09 3.01
C SER A 193 -9.01 7.22 2.19
N SER A 194 -8.47 8.43 2.31
CA SER A 194 -8.93 9.60 1.53
C SER A 194 -8.66 9.42 0.04
N CYS A 195 -7.45 8.96 -0.32
CA CYS A 195 -7.08 8.67 -1.70
C CYS A 195 -7.96 7.58 -2.31
N THR A 196 -8.24 6.51 -1.54
CA THR A 196 -9.07 5.39 -1.97
C THR A 196 -10.49 5.84 -2.29
N ARG A 197 -11.10 6.66 -1.42
CA ARG A 197 -12.43 7.24 -1.68
C ARG A 197 -12.45 8.09 -2.95
N THR A 198 -11.45 8.95 -3.13
CA THR A 198 -11.33 9.80 -4.32
C THR A 198 -11.18 8.96 -5.59
N LEU A 199 -10.35 7.92 -5.56
CA LEU A 199 -10.15 7.03 -6.71
C LEU A 199 -11.37 6.16 -7.00
N ALA A 200 -12.16 5.79 -5.99
CA ALA A 200 -13.43 5.09 -6.19
C ALA A 200 -14.47 5.98 -6.88
N GLU A 201 -14.57 7.27 -6.50
CA GLU A 201 -15.45 8.24 -7.18
C GLU A 201 -15.02 8.47 -8.63
N VAL A 202 -13.70 8.51 -8.88
CA VAL A 202 -13.11 8.56 -10.23
C VAL A 202 -13.54 7.33 -11.03
N ASP A 203 -13.34 6.13 -10.49
CA ASP A 203 -13.69 4.87 -11.15
C ASP A 203 -15.19 4.76 -11.46
N GLU A 204 -16.06 5.13 -10.52
CA GLU A 204 -17.51 5.16 -10.72
C GLU A 204 -17.89 6.10 -11.87
N THR A 205 -17.26 7.28 -11.93
CA THR A 205 -17.52 8.24 -13.01
C THR A 205 -17.06 7.69 -14.36
N LEU A 206 -15.87 7.11 -14.45
CA LEU A 206 -15.34 6.58 -15.70
C LEU A 206 -16.12 5.35 -16.19
N SER A 207 -16.53 4.47 -15.27
CA SER A 207 -17.37 3.30 -15.56
C SER A 207 -18.79 3.68 -16.00
N GLY A 208 -19.29 4.84 -15.58
CA GLY A 208 -20.60 5.36 -16.00
C GLY A 208 -20.61 5.97 -17.40
N VAL A 209 -19.44 6.29 -17.96
CA VAL A 209 -19.34 6.82 -19.33
C VAL A 209 -19.61 5.69 -20.32
N ASN A 210 -20.50 5.92 -21.29
CA ASN A 210 -20.63 5.05 -22.46
C ASN A 210 -19.82 5.65 -23.63
N PRO A 211 -18.60 5.17 -23.89
CA PRO A 211 -17.73 5.73 -24.92
C PRO A 211 -18.02 5.24 -26.34
N ASP A 212 -18.99 4.35 -26.53
CA ASP A 212 -19.34 3.84 -27.86
C ASP A 212 -20.31 4.78 -28.60
N PRO A 213 -20.09 4.98 -29.91
CA PRO A 213 -20.98 5.79 -30.73
C PRO A 213 -22.33 5.08 -30.87
N ASP A 214 -23.32 5.60 -30.17
CA ASP A 214 -24.72 5.22 -30.33
C ASP A 214 -25.40 6.33 -31.15
N PRO A 215 -25.90 6.02 -32.36
CA PRO A 215 -26.52 7.01 -33.24
C PRO A 215 -27.79 7.63 -32.65
N ASP A 216 -28.45 6.95 -31.70
CA ASP A 216 -29.64 7.46 -31.01
C ASP A 216 -29.27 8.30 -29.77
N ARG A 217 -27.97 8.37 -29.43
CA ARG A 217 -27.50 9.12 -28.27
C ARG A 217 -27.59 10.63 -28.50
N PRO A 218 -28.22 11.39 -27.60
CA PRO A 218 -28.23 12.84 -27.67
C PRO A 218 -26.82 13.42 -27.63
N ARG A 219 -26.52 14.37 -28.53
CA ARG A 219 -25.27 15.16 -28.49
C ARG A 219 -25.02 15.82 -27.12
N ALA A 220 -26.08 16.20 -26.42
CA ALA A 220 -25.99 16.78 -25.07
C ALA A 220 -25.36 15.81 -24.06
N ASP A 221 -25.65 14.51 -24.16
CA ASP A 221 -25.12 13.49 -23.27
C ASP A 221 -23.62 13.26 -23.53
N LEU A 222 -23.20 13.30 -24.80
CA LEU A 222 -21.77 13.25 -25.15
C LEU A 222 -21.00 14.47 -24.64
N ILE A 223 -21.62 15.66 -24.64
CA ILE A 223 -21.03 16.86 -24.05
C ILE A 223 -20.93 16.71 -22.53
N ALA A 224 -21.95 16.16 -21.88
CA ALA A 224 -21.95 15.89 -20.45
C ALA A 224 -20.84 14.91 -20.06
N ASP A 225 -20.69 13.79 -20.77
CA ASP A 225 -19.60 12.82 -20.58
C ASP A 225 -18.23 13.48 -20.76
N TRP A 226 -18.08 14.31 -21.81
CA TRP A 226 -16.81 15.00 -22.05
C TRP A 226 -16.42 15.89 -20.87
N HIS A 227 -17.37 16.65 -20.32
CA HIS A 227 -17.15 17.47 -19.13
C HIS A 227 -16.87 16.63 -17.88
N ALA A 228 -17.58 15.52 -17.69
CA ALA A 228 -17.35 14.59 -16.59
C ALA A 228 -15.93 14.02 -16.64
N ILE A 229 -15.51 13.47 -17.79
CA ILE A 229 -14.15 12.93 -17.99
C ILE A 229 -13.08 13.99 -17.71
N GLN A 230 -13.32 15.24 -18.13
CA GLN A 230 -12.39 16.34 -17.89
C GLN A 230 -12.29 16.69 -16.41
N ALA A 231 -13.41 16.81 -15.70
CA ALA A 231 -13.43 17.05 -14.27
C ALA A 231 -12.73 15.92 -13.50
N THR A 232 -13.03 14.66 -13.83
CA THR A 232 -12.40 13.47 -13.24
C THR A 232 -10.89 13.46 -13.45
N ARG A 233 -10.43 13.82 -14.66
CA ARG A 233 -8.99 13.95 -14.95
C ARG A 233 -8.35 15.01 -14.05
N ASP A 234 -8.95 16.18 -13.94
CA ASP A 234 -8.39 17.28 -13.16
C ASP A 234 -8.32 16.90 -11.66
N THR A 235 -9.38 16.28 -11.12
CA THR A 235 -9.39 15.69 -9.77
C THR A 235 -8.26 14.69 -9.57
N THR A 236 -8.07 13.76 -10.52
CA THR A 236 -7.04 12.73 -10.41
C THR A 236 -5.63 13.31 -10.48
N VAL A 237 -5.41 14.32 -11.33
CA VAL A 237 -4.12 15.01 -11.42
C VAL A 237 -3.81 15.75 -10.11
N SER A 238 -4.77 16.49 -9.56
CA SER A 238 -4.60 17.16 -8.27
C SER A 238 -4.31 16.19 -7.13
N LEU A 239 -5.01 15.04 -7.09
CA LEU A 239 -4.72 13.96 -6.15
C LEU A 239 -3.26 13.49 -6.24
N LEU A 240 -2.78 13.21 -7.47
CA LEU A 240 -1.41 12.76 -7.70
C LEU A 240 -0.38 13.81 -7.29
N GLU A 241 -0.62 15.08 -7.58
CA GLU A 241 0.26 16.20 -7.19
C GLU A 241 0.33 16.35 -5.66
N SER A 242 -0.82 16.33 -4.98
CA SER A 242 -0.87 16.35 -3.51
C SER A 242 -0.13 15.15 -2.92
N ARG A 243 -0.39 13.94 -3.43
CA ARG A 243 0.25 12.72 -2.95
C ARG A 243 1.76 12.73 -3.15
N GLN A 244 2.24 13.26 -4.28
CA GLN A 244 3.68 13.42 -4.53
C GLN A 244 4.32 14.42 -3.57
N ALA A 245 3.63 15.51 -3.24
CA ALA A 245 4.12 16.48 -2.26
C ALA A 245 4.24 15.86 -0.87
N ASP A 246 3.22 15.13 -0.41
CA ASP A 246 3.21 14.44 0.89
C ASP A 246 4.37 13.43 0.99
N ILE A 247 4.59 12.63 -0.05
CA ILE A 247 5.69 11.66 -0.12
C ILE A 247 7.06 12.35 0.00
N HIS A 248 7.23 13.52 -0.62
CA HIS A 248 8.47 14.28 -0.54
C HIS A 248 8.70 14.88 0.85
N GLU A 249 7.64 15.35 1.50
CA GLU A 249 7.73 15.93 2.85
C GLU A 249 8.03 14.86 3.92
N GLN A 250 7.48 13.65 3.76
CA GLN A 250 7.57 12.56 4.74
C GLN A 250 8.82 11.66 4.61
N ARG A 251 9.80 12.03 3.78
CA ARG A 251 11.00 11.20 3.47
C ARG A 251 11.86 10.82 4.70
N HIS A 252 11.69 11.48 5.85
CA HIS A 252 12.60 11.36 7.00
C HIS A 252 12.07 10.54 8.17
N VAL A 253 10.92 9.88 8.04
CA VAL A 253 10.23 9.25 9.17
C VAL A 253 10.83 7.90 9.57
N VAL A 254 11.43 7.16 8.64
CA VAL A 254 11.94 5.80 8.88
C VAL A 254 13.45 5.74 8.61
N GLY A 255 14.21 5.23 9.57
CA GLY A 255 15.66 5.02 9.42
C GLY A 255 16.37 4.55 10.69
N GLN A 256 16.56 3.23 10.83
CA GLN A 256 17.75 2.65 11.48
C GLN A 256 18.83 2.48 10.40
N ALA A 257 20.10 2.42 10.80
CA ALA A 257 21.21 2.22 9.87
C ALA A 257 21.03 0.89 9.10
N GLY A 258 20.83 0.97 7.77
CA GLY A 258 20.72 -0.20 6.88
C GLY A 258 19.29 -0.60 6.48
N GLY A 259 18.24 0.09 6.95
CA GLY A 259 16.84 -0.20 6.60
C GLY A 259 16.26 0.64 5.45
N PRO A 260 14.97 0.46 5.12
CA PRO A 260 14.25 1.24 4.11
C PRO A 260 14.37 2.75 4.36
N THR A 261 14.48 3.54 3.28
CA THR A 261 14.78 4.98 3.39
C THR A 261 13.51 5.80 3.65
N THR A 262 12.33 5.21 3.42
CA THR A 262 11.04 5.88 3.56
C THR A 262 10.00 4.96 4.19
N LEU A 263 8.94 5.56 4.76
CA LEU A 263 7.78 4.82 5.27
C LEU A 263 7.15 3.93 4.20
N TYR A 264 7.08 4.43 2.96
CA TYR A 264 6.47 3.73 1.83
C TYR A 264 7.24 2.47 1.42
N GLU A 265 8.56 2.55 1.35
CA GLU A 265 9.41 1.37 1.08
C GLU A 265 9.35 0.36 2.23
N TYR A 266 9.18 0.84 3.47
CA TYR A 266 9.06 -0.01 4.65
C TYR A 266 7.74 -0.80 4.67
N VAL A 267 6.60 -0.13 4.47
CA VAL A 267 5.28 -0.78 4.56
C VAL A 267 4.90 -1.51 3.28
N TYR A 268 5.19 -0.92 2.11
CA TYR A 268 4.70 -1.40 0.82
C TYR A 268 5.78 -2.08 -0.04
N GLY A 269 6.95 -2.36 0.53
CA GLY A 269 8.10 -2.94 -0.20
C GLY A 269 7.79 -4.25 -0.90
N ASP A 270 6.94 -5.09 -0.29
CA ASP A 270 6.55 -6.40 -0.81
C ASP A 270 5.35 -6.36 -1.76
N LEU A 271 4.71 -5.20 -1.90
CA LEU A 271 3.60 -5.00 -2.83
C LEU A 271 4.12 -4.79 -4.27
N PRO A 272 3.27 -4.97 -5.31
CA PRO A 272 3.65 -4.71 -6.69
C PRO A 272 4.14 -3.27 -6.96
N SER A 273 3.81 -2.33 -6.07
CA SER A 273 4.28 -0.95 -6.10
C SER A 273 4.36 -0.41 -4.68
N SER A 274 5.52 0.14 -4.30
CA SER A 274 5.67 0.87 -3.03
C SER A 274 4.91 2.21 -3.01
N TYR A 275 4.29 2.60 -4.12
CA TYR A 275 3.46 3.80 -4.26
C TYR A 275 2.11 3.44 -4.89
N PRO A 276 1.22 2.75 -4.16
CA PRO A 276 -0.01 2.18 -4.71
C PRO A 276 -0.96 3.24 -5.27
N VAL A 277 -1.15 4.36 -4.56
CA VAL A 277 -1.99 5.49 -5.01
C VAL A 277 -1.47 6.11 -6.31
N LEU A 278 -0.14 6.32 -6.43
CA LEU A 278 0.44 6.90 -7.64
C LEU A 278 0.31 5.96 -8.84
N SER A 279 0.50 4.65 -8.62
CA SER A 279 0.33 3.63 -9.65
C SER A 279 -1.11 3.62 -10.19
N LEU A 280 -2.09 3.62 -9.29
CA LEU A 280 -3.50 3.59 -9.67
C LEU A 280 -3.95 4.90 -10.30
N GLY A 281 -3.65 6.05 -9.70
CA GLY A 281 -4.05 7.34 -10.25
C GLY A 281 -3.43 7.61 -11.64
N THR A 282 -2.21 7.12 -11.91
CA THR A 282 -1.63 7.22 -13.26
C THR A 282 -2.44 6.42 -14.28
N THR A 283 -2.89 5.22 -13.91
CA THR A 283 -3.75 4.38 -14.75
C THR A 283 -5.08 5.08 -15.05
N ALA A 284 -5.72 5.66 -14.02
CA ALA A 284 -6.95 6.43 -14.19
C ALA A 284 -6.76 7.66 -15.11
N VAL A 285 -5.63 8.36 -15.02
CA VAL A 285 -5.30 9.47 -15.94
C VAL A 285 -5.16 8.98 -17.39
N GLU A 286 -4.61 7.79 -17.63
CA GLU A 286 -4.53 7.21 -18.97
C GLU A 286 -5.91 6.82 -19.50
N GLU A 287 -6.77 6.29 -18.64
CA GLU A 287 -8.14 5.95 -18.98
C GLU A 287 -8.94 7.18 -19.38
N THR A 288 -8.87 8.28 -18.61
CA THR A 288 -9.54 9.54 -18.96
C THR A 288 -9.12 10.04 -20.36
N ARG A 289 -7.83 9.89 -20.72
CA ARG A 289 -7.32 10.24 -22.06
C ARG A 289 -7.89 9.33 -23.14
N SER A 290 -8.08 8.04 -22.85
CA SER A 290 -8.69 7.08 -23.76
C SER A 290 -10.17 7.39 -24.00
N LEU A 291 -10.96 7.51 -22.93
CA LEU A 291 -12.39 7.82 -22.98
C LEU A 291 -12.65 9.15 -23.66
N ARG A 292 -11.90 10.20 -23.33
CA ARG A 292 -12.02 11.50 -23.97
C ARG A 292 -11.82 11.43 -25.49
N ARG A 293 -10.83 10.66 -25.97
CA ARG A 293 -10.59 10.47 -27.41
C ARG A 293 -11.78 9.80 -28.09
N ARG A 294 -12.43 8.84 -27.43
CA ARG A 294 -13.62 8.15 -27.96
C ARG A 294 -14.84 9.07 -28.00
N VAL A 295 -15.14 9.76 -26.89
CA VAL A 295 -16.26 10.71 -26.81
C VAL A 295 -16.08 11.88 -27.79
N SER A 296 -14.86 12.43 -27.90
CA SER A 296 -14.57 13.49 -28.87
C SER A 296 -14.74 13.03 -30.33
N ARG A 297 -14.52 11.75 -30.64
CA ARG A 297 -14.80 11.21 -31.98
C ARG A 297 -16.30 11.16 -32.24
N GLY A 298 -17.09 10.64 -31.29
CA GLY A 298 -18.55 10.63 -31.40
C GLY A 298 -19.15 12.04 -31.57
N LEU A 299 -18.61 13.05 -30.90
CA LEU A 299 -19.03 14.45 -31.05
C LEU A 299 -18.77 15.05 -32.44
N VAL A 300 -17.78 14.54 -33.17
CA VAL A 300 -17.47 14.97 -34.54
C VAL A 300 -18.34 14.23 -35.57
N GLU A 301 -18.77 13.02 -35.23
CA GLU A 301 -19.60 12.16 -36.10
C GLU A 301 -21.11 12.49 -36.02
N HIS A 302 -21.56 13.19 -34.96
CA HIS A 302 -22.89 13.80 -34.83
C HIS A 302 -23.02 15.19 -35.48
#